data_AF-A0A162WI20-F1
#
_entry.id   AF-A0A162WI20-F1
#
_cell.length_a   1.000
_cell.length_b   1.000
_cell.length_c   1.000
_cell.angle_alpha   90.00
_cell.angle_beta   90.00
_cell.angle_gamma   90.00
#
_symmetry.space_group_name_H-M   'P 1'
#
loop_
_entity.id
_entity.type
_entity.pdbx_description
1 polymer ?
#
loop_
_entity_poly.entity_id
_entity_poly.type
_entity_poly.pdbx_seq_one_letter_code
_entity_poly.pdbx_strand_id
1 'polypeptide(L)'
;MKTKIKNVFKIAVLMLLIINISCEGEGTLSNENEIISFSLTAGDFTKDFETNNDVIEGVVPYTIDGSNISLRITISEKATIAPDPSAITTIDGIANFVVIAEDGTKREYVVDIERELSPENTIVSFEVKTSLFETNADIDNETGTINQRVLPGTVLTDIETTIEVSNGATITPDPKTIFDYSSPVAFTVTAENGETKEYLVTLALMDEDFSDGCQISDFSKWFGGDDRDPDPSFPGAFKPRNVGAGQAIIVDKDLYPTKFGIFLSGPFLSSKNNTVYIEDLELNLDIREEDGSIIKSARVTIKAPFDGGRVDFDVSSLSLILKEKRKYYFTWYLLDGERLGVNTGSQGRNIDDTSLGFCGNGGFCGTSRKEENSSLENWEIWEFWGVNFNFRLEGKQ
;
A
#
# COMPACT_ATOMS: atom_id res chain seq x y z
N MET A 1 42.76 79.57 -51.39
CA MET A 1 42.57 79.63 -49.93
C MET A 1 41.83 78.37 -49.51
N LYS A 2 42.49 77.52 -48.69
CA LYS A 2 42.04 76.34 -47.91
C LYS A 2 41.18 75.23 -48.57
N THR A 3 41.72 74.03 -48.86
CA THR A 3 41.69 72.74 -48.08
C THR A 3 40.29 72.12 -47.86
N LYS A 4 39.95 70.81 -47.94
CA LYS A 4 40.56 69.44 -47.86
C LYS A 4 39.54 68.45 -48.53
N ILE A 5 39.89 67.42 -49.32
CA ILE A 5 40.47 66.07 -49.05
C ILE A 5 39.46 64.98 -48.58
N LYS A 6 39.61 63.78 -49.22
CA LYS A 6 39.28 62.36 -48.83
C LYS A 6 37.87 61.82 -49.15
N ASN A 7 37.65 60.57 -49.63
CA ASN A 7 38.48 59.44 -50.11
C ASN A 7 37.49 58.27 -50.47
N VAL A 8 37.66 57.53 -51.59
CA VAL A 8 38.10 56.08 -51.66
C VAL A 8 36.92 55.08 -51.51
N PHE A 9 36.73 53.96 -52.25
CA PHE A 9 37.48 53.12 -53.21
C PHE A 9 36.44 52.21 -53.93
N LYS A 10 36.43 52.07 -55.27
CA LYS A 10 37.17 51.14 -56.16
C LYS A 10 36.77 49.64 -56.13
N ILE A 11 36.20 49.23 -57.26
CA ILE A 11 35.92 47.88 -57.77
C ILE A 11 37.08 47.44 -58.69
N ALA A 12 37.42 46.14 -58.70
CA ALA A 12 38.36 45.51 -59.64
C ALA A 12 37.80 44.16 -60.17
N VAL A 13 37.46 44.08 -61.47
CA VAL A 13 38.20 43.38 -62.58
C VAL A 13 38.82 42.02 -62.17
N LEU A 14 38.67 40.83 -62.80
CA LEU A 14 38.49 40.37 -64.19
C LEU A 14 38.39 38.81 -64.26
N MET A 15 37.97 38.30 -65.44
CA MET A 15 38.49 37.08 -66.13
C MET A 15 37.80 35.69 -65.96
N LEU A 16 36.87 35.40 -66.87
CA LEU A 16 36.85 34.31 -67.87
C LEU A 16 37.46 32.93 -67.51
N LEU A 17 36.63 31.88 -67.38
CA LEU A 17 36.80 30.61 -68.13
C LEU A 17 35.57 29.68 -68.00
N ILE A 18 35.23 29.08 -69.13
CA ILE A 18 34.16 28.11 -69.40
C ILE A 18 34.35 26.85 -68.56
N ILE A 19 33.32 26.44 -67.81
CA ILE A 19 33.18 25.09 -67.26
C ILE A 19 31.93 24.47 -67.89
N ASN A 20 32.15 23.29 -68.44
CA ASN A 20 31.22 22.41 -69.12
C ASN A 20 29.83 22.37 -68.50
N ILE A 21 28.82 22.56 -69.35
CA ILE A 21 27.50 21.99 -69.15
C ILE A 21 27.70 20.47 -69.17
N SER A 22 27.95 19.90 -67.99
CA SER A 22 27.72 18.49 -67.74
C SER A 22 26.21 18.32 -67.76
N CYS A 23 25.73 17.63 -68.79
CA CYS A 23 24.47 16.92 -68.75
C CYS A 23 24.61 15.85 -67.65
N GLU A 24 24.39 16.23 -66.39
CA GLU A 24 23.96 15.26 -65.39
C GLU A 24 22.54 14.87 -65.80
N GLY A 25 22.37 13.60 -66.16
CA GLY A 25 21.11 13.09 -66.68
C GLY A 25 19.96 13.48 -65.75
N GLU A 26 18.83 13.86 -66.36
CA GLU A 26 17.56 13.83 -65.65
C GLU A 26 17.39 12.40 -65.11
N GLY A 27 17.71 12.21 -63.83
CA GLY A 27 17.45 10.95 -63.16
C GLY A 27 15.96 10.70 -63.26
N THR A 28 15.56 9.56 -63.81
CA THR A 28 14.16 9.13 -63.77
C THR A 28 13.75 9.09 -62.30
N LEU A 29 12.72 9.87 -61.94
CA LEU A 29 12.18 9.85 -60.59
C LEU A 29 11.70 8.42 -60.27
N SER A 30 12.00 7.93 -59.06
CA SER A 30 11.58 6.61 -58.60
C SER A 30 10.05 6.48 -58.55
N ASN A 31 9.52 5.34 -59.00
CA ASN A 31 8.11 4.97 -58.89
C ASN A 31 7.84 4.00 -57.72
N GLU A 32 8.85 3.72 -56.89
CA GLU A 32 8.74 2.84 -55.73
C GLU A 32 7.98 3.53 -54.59
N ASN A 33 6.92 2.89 -54.11
CA ASN A 33 6.01 3.42 -53.07
C ASN A 33 5.57 2.33 -52.09
N GLU A 34 6.50 1.48 -51.68
CA GLU A 34 6.23 0.33 -50.81
C GLU A 34 6.43 0.65 -49.32
N ILE A 35 5.64 0.03 -48.45
CA ILE A 35 5.98 -0.14 -47.03
C ILE A 35 6.91 -1.35 -46.91
N ILE A 36 8.17 -1.09 -46.57
CA ILE A 36 9.23 -2.09 -46.40
C ILE A 36 9.11 -2.79 -45.04
N SER A 37 8.80 -2.03 -43.99
CA SER A 37 8.55 -2.61 -42.66
C SER A 37 7.55 -1.77 -41.87
N PHE A 38 6.79 -2.45 -41.03
CA PHE A 38 5.83 -1.85 -40.12
C PHE A 38 6.00 -2.47 -38.73
N SER A 39 6.23 -1.64 -37.72
CA SER A 39 6.40 -2.07 -36.34
C SER A 39 5.58 -1.19 -35.41
N LEU A 40 4.94 -1.80 -34.42
CA LEU A 40 4.21 -1.12 -33.36
C LEU A 40 4.97 -1.30 -32.05
N THR A 41 5.16 -0.21 -31.32
CA THR A 41 5.71 -0.21 -29.96
C THR A 41 4.68 0.38 -28.98
N ALA A 42 4.51 -0.25 -27.83
CA ALA A 42 3.67 0.22 -26.72
C ALA A 42 4.39 -0.07 -25.39
N GLY A 43 4.98 0.96 -24.77
CA GLY A 43 5.91 0.75 -23.64
C GLY A 43 7.09 -0.14 -24.05
N ASP A 44 7.27 -1.26 -23.35
CA ASP A 44 8.32 -2.25 -23.63
C ASP A 44 7.92 -3.30 -24.69
N PHE A 45 6.65 -3.33 -25.10
CA PHE A 45 6.17 -4.24 -26.13
C PHE A 45 6.55 -3.70 -27.52
N THR A 46 7.08 -4.56 -28.39
CA THR A 46 7.30 -4.27 -29.81
C THR A 46 6.90 -5.47 -30.65
N LYS A 47 6.17 -5.22 -31.74
CA LYS A 47 5.76 -6.25 -32.70
C LYS A 47 5.90 -5.73 -34.12
N ASP A 48 6.58 -6.52 -34.94
CA ASP A 48 6.64 -6.32 -36.39
C ASP A 48 5.44 -7.01 -37.06
N PHE A 49 4.91 -6.38 -38.11
CA PHE A 49 3.79 -6.89 -38.89
C PHE A 49 4.21 -7.10 -40.34
N GLU A 50 3.67 -8.14 -40.96
CA GLU A 50 3.89 -8.42 -42.37
C GLU A 50 2.93 -7.62 -43.23
N THR A 51 3.45 -7.08 -44.33
CA THR A 51 2.65 -6.42 -45.37
C THR A 51 2.30 -7.44 -46.46
N ASN A 52 1.02 -7.70 -46.66
CA ASN A 52 0.52 -8.64 -47.66
C ASN A 52 -0.52 -7.96 -48.56
N ASN A 53 -0.23 -7.84 -49.86
CA ASN A 53 -1.11 -7.19 -50.84
C ASN A 53 -1.62 -5.80 -50.39
N ASP A 54 -0.70 -4.97 -49.92
CA ASP A 54 -0.98 -3.62 -49.40
C ASP A 54 -1.87 -3.58 -48.13
N VAL A 55 -2.05 -4.71 -47.46
CA VAL A 55 -2.73 -4.83 -46.16
C VAL A 55 -1.75 -5.28 -45.08
N ILE A 56 -1.82 -4.66 -43.90
CA ILE A 56 -1.07 -5.00 -42.70
C ILE A 56 -2.09 -5.35 -41.63
N GLU A 57 -2.28 -6.64 -41.38
CA GLU A 57 -3.25 -7.15 -40.39
C GLU A 57 -2.53 -7.77 -39.20
N GLY A 58 -3.12 -7.64 -38.01
CA GLY A 58 -2.67 -8.44 -36.88
C GLY A 58 -3.30 -8.09 -35.56
N VAL A 59 -3.02 -8.93 -34.57
CA VAL A 59 -3.54 -8.77 -33.22
C VAL A 59 -2.40 -8.51 -32.25
N VAL A 60 -2.60 -7.62 -31.29
CA VAL A 60 -1.69 -7.37 -30.16
C VAL A 60 -2.34 -7.80 -28.83
N PRO A 61 -1.56 -8.24 -27.83
CA PRO A 61 -2.11 -8.74 -26.57
C PRO A 61 -2.93 -7.68 -25.83
N TYR A 62 -3.92 -8.13 -25.05
CA TYR A 62 -4.75 -7.23 -24.23
C TYR A 62 -3.97 -6.45 -23.17
N THR A 63 -2.77 -6.91 -22.82
CA THR A 63 -1.92 -6.32 -21.77
C THR A 63 -1.23 -5.03 -22.19
N ILE A 64 -1.24 -4.68 -23.48
CA ILE A 64 -0.63 -3.42 -23.95
C ILE A 64 -1.58 -2.24 -23.75
N ASP A 65 -1.02 -1.07 -23.47
CA ASP A 65 -1.78 0.18 -23.49
C ASP A 65 -2.04 0.61 -24.94
N GLY A 66 -3.25 0.33 -25.43
CA GLY A 66 -3.69 0.72 -26.77
C GLY A 66 -3.86 2.22 -26.97
N SER A 67 -3.76 3.06 -25.93
CA SER A 67 -3.89 4.52 -26.02
C SER A 67 -2.56 5.26 -26.15
N ASN A 68 -1.44 4.54 -26.13
CA ASN A 68 -0.10 5.12 -26.15
C ASN A 68 0.88 4.25 -26.97
N ILE A 69 0.63 4.20 -28.28
CA ILE A 69 1.46 3.46 -29.23
C ILE A 69 2.38 4.38 -30.04
N SER A 70 3.43 3.81 -30.61
CA SER A 70 4.29 4.44 -31.61
C SER A 70 4.46 3.50 -32.80
N LEU A 71 4.26 4.04 -34.01
CA LEU A 71 4.47 3.31 -35.25
C LEU A 71 5.85 3.63 -35.82
N ARG A 72 6.62 2.59 -36.12
CA ARG A 72 7.88 2.69 -36.87
C ARG A 72 7.69 2.06 -38.24
N ILE A 73 7.61 2.92 -39.26
CA ILE A 73 7.36 2.51 -40.64
C ILE A 73 8.58 2.85 -41.49
N THR A 74 9.10 1.86 -42.22
CA THR A 74 10.12 2.06 -43.25
C THR A 74 9.44 1.99 -44.60
N ILE A 75 9.64 2.98 -45.46
CA ILE A 75 9.07 3.05 -46.81
C ILE A 75 10.18 3.06 -47.88
N SER A 76 9.80 2.87 -49.15
CA SER A 76 10.70 3.00 -50.30
C SER A 76 11.57 4.26 -50.24
N GLU A 77 12.81 4.14 -50.72
CA GLU A 77 13.74 5.26 -50.73
C GLU A 77 13.14 6.46 -51.49
N LYS A 78 13.26 7.66 -50.91
CA LYS A 78 12.70 8.93 -51.41
C LYS A 78 11.16 9.04 -51.47
N ALA A 79 10.43 8.00 -51.06
CA ALA A 79 8.98 8.10 -50.92
C ALA A 79 8.60 8.94 -49.68
N THR A 80 7.34 9.37 -49.62
CA THR A 80 6.73 10.01 -48.45
C THR A 80 5.47 9.26 -48.04
N ILE A 81 5.06 9.35 -46.78
CA ILE A 81 3.87 8.68 -46.24
C ILE A 81 2.94 9.69 -45.58
N ALA A 82 1.64 9.52 -45.79
CA ALA A 82 0.58 10.32 -45.16
C ALA A 82 -0.58 9.42 -44.67
N PRO A 83 -1.20 9.69 -43.51
CA PRO A 83 -0.82 10.71 -42.53
C PRO A 83 0.56 10.43 -41.91
N ASP A 84 1.10 11.42 -41.19
CA ASP A 84 2.34 11.24 -40.45
C ASP A 84 2.15 10.11 -39.42
N PRO A 85 2.94 9.01 -39.47
CA PRO A 85 2.80 7.89 -38.53
C PRO A 85 2.93 8.30 -37.07
N SER A 86 3.65 9.39 -36.77
CA SER A 86 3.79 9.91 -35.40
C SER A 86 2.52 10.56 -34.84
N ALA A 87 1.54 10.87 -35.69
CA ALA A 87 0.23 11.36 -35.28
C ALA A 87 -0.72 10.23 -34.86
N ILE A 88 -0.38 8.97 -35.12
CA ILE A 88 -1.18 7.80 -34.75
C ILE A 88 -0.65 7.25 -33.43
N THR A 89 -1.35 7.54 -32.34
CA THR A 89 -0.95 7.16 -30.97
C THR A 89 -1.89 6.13 -30.33
N THR A 90 -2.93 5.69 -31.04
CA THR A 90 -3.95 4.78 -30.51
C THR A 90 -4.23 3.62 -31.47
N ILE A 91 -4.68 2.49 -30.93
CA ILE A 91 -5.20 1.34 -31.70
C ILE A 91 -6.72 1.45 -31.73
N ASP A 92 -7.25 2.08 -32.78
CA ASP A 92 -8.68 2.32 -32.95
C ASP A 92 -9.28 1.50 -34.12
N GLY A 93 -8.60 0.42 -34.53
CA GLY A 93 -8.95 -0.42 -35.67
C GLY A 93 -8.22 -0.01 -36.94
N ILE A 94 -8.97 0.26 -38.02
CA ILE A 94 -8.40 0.46 -39.36
C ILE A 94 -7.79 1.86 -39.53
N ALA A 95 -6.50 1.90 -39.86
CA ALA A 95 -5.77 3.09 -40.30
C ALA A 95 -5.38 2.97 -41.78
N ASN A 96 -5.50 4.07 -42.54
CA ASN A 96 -5.14 4.11 -43.95
C ASN A 96 -3.90 4.98 -44.16
N PHE A 97 -2.90 4.45 -44.85
CA PHE A 97 -1.72 5.19 -45.26
C PHE A 97 -1.65 5.32 -46.78
N VAL A 98 -1.08 6.42 -47.25
CA VAL A 98 -0.75 6.63 -48.67
C VAL A 98 0.74 6.85 -48.77
N VAL A 99 1.43 5.95 -49.47
CA VAL A 99 2.84 6.11 -49.82
C VAL A 99 2.92 6.73 -51.20
N ILE A 100 3.63 7.86 -51.31
CA ILE A 100 3.80 8.65 -52.52
C ILE A 100 5.26 8.52 -52.96
N ALA A 101 5.50 7.93 -54.13
CA ALA A 101 6.82 7.79 -54.72
C ALA A 101 7.43 9.15 -55.13
N GLU A 102 8.70 9.17 -55.49
CA GLU A 102 9.41 10.37 -55.98
C GLU A 102 8.75 10.94 -57.25
N ASP A 103 8.21 10.08 -58.13
CA ASP A 103 7.50 10.46 -59.36
C ASP A 103 6.04 10.90 -59.14
N GLY A 104 5.54 10.82 -57.90
CA GLY A 104 4.18 11.18 -57.52
C GLY A 104 3.15 10.06 -57.65
N THR A 105 3.54 8.86 -58.10
CA THR A 105 2.65 7.68 -58.06
C THR A 105 2.31 7.31 -56.62
N LYS A 106 1.07 6.90 -56.39
CA LYS A 106 0.53 6.64 -55.05
C LYS A 106 0.16 5.19 -54.89
N ARG A 107 0.41 4.67 -53.70
CA ARG A 107 -0.08 3.37 -53.25
C ARG A 107 -0.75 3.52 -51.89
N GLU A 108 -1.93 2.92 -51.77
CA GLU A 108 -2.73 2.96 -50.56
C GLU A 108 -2.49 1.68 -49.77
N TYR A 109 -2.35 1.83 -48.46
CA TYR A 109 -2.13 0.75 -47.51
C TYR A 109 -3.22 0.77 -46.45
N VAL A 110 -3.76 -0.40 -46.14
CA VAL A 110 -4.73 -0.60 -45.07
C VAL A 110 -4.02 -1.28 -43.91
N VAL A 111 -4.00 -0.64 -42.74
CA VAL A 111 -3.47 -1.20 -41.50
C VAL A 111 -4.65 -1.52 -40.61
N ASP A 112 -4.85 -2.81 -40.34
CA ASP A 112 -5.91 -3.30 -39.46
C ASP A 112 -5.29 -4.05 -38.28
N ILE A 113 -5.00 -3.31 -37.23
CA ILE A 113 -4.41 -3.86 -36.01
C ILE A 113 -5.46 -3.81 -34.91
N GLU A 114 -5.76 -4.97 -34.34
CA GLU A 114 -6.70 -5.11 -33.25
C GLU A 114 -5.98 -5.46 -31.94
N ARG A 115 -6.50 -4.98 -30.82
CA ARG A 115 -6.08 -5.45 -29.48
C ARG A 115 -6.99 -6.59 -29.04
N GLU A 116 -6.42 -7.64 -28.47
CA GLU A 116 -7.21 -8.67 -27.79
C GLU A 116 -8.06 -8.04 -26.67
N LEU A 117 -9.26 -8.56 -26.48
CA LEU A 117 -10.10 -8.19 -25.36
C LEU A 117 -9.61 -8.87 -24.08
N SER A 118 -9.49 -8.11 -22.99
CA SER A 118 -9.07 -8.65 -21.69
C SER A 118 -10.01 -9.75 -21.19
N PRO A 119 -9.49 -10.89 -20.69
CA PRO A 119 -10.27 -11.92 -20.00
C PRO A 119 -10.45 -11.63 -18.50
N GLU A 120 -9.84 -10.58 -17.97
CA GLU A 120 -9.84 -10.31 -16.53
C GLU A 120 -11.23 -9.88 -16.04
N ASN A 121 -11.81 -10.66 -15.12
CA ASN A 121 -13.13 -10.43 -14.52
C ASN A 121 -13.11 -10.47 -12.99
N THR A 122 -12.10 -9.86 -12.37
CA THR A 122 -11.91 -9.92 -10.92
C THR A 122 -12.37 -8.66 -10.20
N ILE A 123 -12.75 -8.79 -8.94
CA ILE A 123 -12.84 -7.66 -8.00
C ILE A 123 -11.45 -7.45 -7.41
N VAL A 124 -10.92 -6.23 -7.58
CA VAL A 124 -9.59 -5.82 -7.16
C VAL A 124 -9.63 -5.26 -5.73
N SER A 125 -10.67 -4.48 -5.42
CA SER A 125 -10.88 -3.92 -4.08
C SER A 125 -12.37 -3.84 -3.75
N PHE A 126 -12.69 -3.98 -2.47
CA PHE A 126 -14.03 -3.85 -1.93
C PHE A 126 -13.93 -3.18 -0.57
N GLU A 127 -14.26 -1.90 -0.52
CA GLU A 127 -14.24 -1.08 0.69
C GLU A 127 -15.66 -0.98 1.26
N VAL A 128 -15.80 -1.21 2.56
CA VAL A 128 -17.02 -1.02 3.35
C VAL A 128 -16.87 0.25 4.16
N LYS A 129 -17.80 1.18 3.97
CA LYS A 129 -17.88 2.42 4.72
C LYS A 129 -19.18 2.49 5.50
N THR A 130 -19.04 2.79 6.80
CA THR A 130 -20.16 2.91 7.74
C THR A 130 -20.03 4.20 8.53
N SER A 131 -21.06 4.57 9.30
CA SER A 131 -20.97 5.70 10.23
C SER A 131 -19.98 5.48 11.38
N LEU A 132 -19.54 4.24 11.62
CA LEU A 132 -18.70 3.85 12.76
C LEU A 132 -17.23 3.67 12.35
N PHE A 133 -16.97 3.15 11.16
CA PHE A 133 -15.64 2.79 10.67
C PHE A 133 -15.62 2.55 9.15
N GLU A 134 -14.40 2.45 8.61
CA GLU A 134 -14.10 2.08 7.23
C GLU A 134 -13.14 0.87 7.23
N THR A 135 -13.35 -0.09 6.32
CA THR A 135 -12.48 -1.27 6.22
C THR A 135 -12.51 -1.89 4.82
N ASN A 136 -11.47 -2.65 4.47
CA ASN A 136 -11.45 -3.47 3.26
C ASN A 136 -11.97 -4.87 3.57
N ALA A 137 -12.80 -5.41 2.68
CA ALA A 137 -13.31 -6.76 2.75
C ALA A 137 -12.28 -7.80 2.32
N ASP A 138 -12.41 -9.01 2.83
CA ASP A 138 -11.58 -10.14 2.44
C ASP A 138 -12.13 -10.75 1.13
N ILE A 139 -11.36 -10.59 0.04
CA ILE A 139 -11.75 -11.03 -1.31
C ILE A 139 -11.05 -12.35 -1.61
N ASP A 140 -11.84 -13.40 -1.82
CA ASP A 140 -11.38 -14.65 -2.40
C ASP A 140 -11.78 -14.69 -3.88
N ASN A 141 -10.80 -14.32 -4.71
CA ASN A 141 -10.95 -14.37 -6.16
C ASN A 141 -11.02 -15.81 -6.69
N GLU A 142 -10.54 -16.84 -6.01
CA GLU A 142 -10.66 -18.21 -6.54
C GLU A 142 -12.09 -18.73 -6.41
N THR A 143 -12.72 -18.47 -5.26
CA THR A 143 -14.08 -18.96 -4.97
C THR A 143 -15.18 -17.97 -5.34
N GLY A 144 -14.85 -16.72 -5.65
CA GLY A 144 -15.85 -15.68 -5.91
C GLY A 144 -16.61 -15.31 -4.64
N THR A 145 -15.92 -15.23 -3.50
CA THR A 145 -16.54 -14.83 -2.23
C THR A 145 -15.89 -13.60 -1.67
N ILE A 146 -16.71 -12.72 -1.08
CA ILE A 146 -16.24 -11.53 -0.38
C ILE A 146 -16.88 -11.55 0.99
N ASN A 147 -16.06 -11.67 2.03
CA ASN A 147 -16.53 -11.75 3.40
C ASN A 147 -15.96 -10.59 4.19
N GLN A 148 -16.77 -9.94 5.00
CA GLN A 148 -16.29 -8.95 5.94
C GLN A 148 -17.08 -8.96 7.23
N ARG A 149 -16.37 -8.99 8.35
CA ARG A 149 -16.97 -8.80 9.67
C ARG A 149 -17.06 -7.33 10.02
N VAL A 150 -18.20 -6.87 10.49
CA VAL A 150 -18.44 -5.46 10.80
C VAL A 150 -18.67 -5.25 12.29
N LEU A 151 -18.37 -4.03 12.77
CA LEU A 151 -18.51 -3.69 14.19
C LEU A 151 -19.96 -3.92 14.68
N PRO A 152 -20.14 -4.33 15.95
CA PRO A 152 -21.46 -4.46 16.54
C PRO A 152 -22.24 -3.13 16.44
N GLY A 153 -23.54 -3.23 16.19
CA GLY A 153 -24.41 -2.06 16.02
C GLY A 153 -24.35 -1.38 14.65
N THR A 154 -23.55 -1.91 13.71
CA THR A 154 -23.58 -1.46 12.31
C THR A 154 -24.95 -1.75 11.68
N VAL A 155 -25.52 -0.74 11.01
CA VAL A 155 -26.82 -0.87 10.31
C VAL A 155 -26.57 -1.42 8.91
N LEU A 156 -26.79 -2.73 8.72
CA LEU A 156 -26.52 -3.40 7.43
C LEU A 156 -27.43 -2.97 6.28
N THR A 157 -28.52 -2.25 6.56
CA THR A 157 -29.46 -1.74 5.53
C THR A 157 -29.04 -0.38 4.94
N ASP A 158 -27.92 0.20 5.40
CA ASP A 158 -27.43 1.52 5.02
C ASP A 158 -25.89 1.53 4.99
N ILE A 159 -25.32 0.76 4.06
CA ILE A 159 -23.88 0.61 3.88
C ILE A 159 -23.45 1.22 2.55
N GLU A 160 -22.45 2.11 2.60
CA GLU A 160 -21.78 2.59 1.39
C GLU A 160 -20.61 1.64 1.06
N THR A 161 -20.48 1.27 -0.22
CA THR A 161 -19.34 0.47 -0.69
C THR A 161 -18.65 1.10 -1.89
N THR A 162 -17.33 0.91 -1.96
CA THR A 162 -16.52 1.25 -3.14
C THR A 162 -15.95 -0.05 -3.68
N ILE A 163 -16.27 -0.39 -4.92
CA ILE A 163 -15.80 -1.61 -5.58
C ILE A 163 -14.99 -1.24 -6.81
N GLU A 164 -13.76 -1.74 -6.89
CA GLU A 164 -12.95 -1.66 -8.11
C GLU A 164 -12.85 -3.05 -8.74
N VAL A 165 -13.02 -3.11 -10.05
CA VAL A 165 -12.87 -4.33 -10.85
C VAL A 165 -11.64 -4.26 -11.74
N SER A 166 -11.26 -5.40 -12.32
CA SER A 166 -10.19 -5.48 -13.31
C SER A 166 -10.36 -4.46 -14.43
N ASN A 167 -9.24 -3.96 -14.95
CA ASN A 167 -9.27 -2.95 -16.01
C ASN A 167 -10.07 -3.43 -17.22
N GLY A 168 -10.96 -2.57 -17.73
CA GLY A 168 -11.87 -2.89 -18.84
C GLY A 168 -13.09 -3.74 -18.46
N ALA A 169 -13.12 -4.33 -17.27
CA ALA A 169 -14.28 -5.09 -16.82
C ALA A 169 -15.43 -4.17 -16.35
N THR A 170 -16.62 -4.74 -16.32
CA THR A 170 -17.84 -4.09 -15.81
C THR A 170 -18.46 -4.93 -14.70
N ILE A 171 -19.25 -4.31 -13.83
CA ILE A 171 -19.90 -4.98 -12.70
C ILE A 171 -21.41 -4.71 -12.73
N THR A 172 -22.22 -5.73 -12.40
CA THR A 172 -23.68 -5.62 -12.31
C THR A 172 -24.19 -6.43 -11.12
N PRO A 173 -25.18 -5.95 -10.34
CA PRO A 173 -25.80 -4.61 -10.40
C PRO A 173 -24.81 -3.49 -10.11
N ASP A 174 -25.18 -2.23 -10.41
CA ASP A 174 -24.35 -1.08 -10.07
C ASP A 174 -24.19 -0.99 -8.53
N PRO A 175 -22.96 -1.15 -8.00
CA PRO A 175 -22.72 -1.14 -6.55
C PRO A 175 -23.22 0.14 -5.88
N LYS A 176 -23.24 1.28 -6.59
CA LYS A 176 -23.71 2.57 -6.06
C LYS A 176 -25.21 2.62 -5.79
N THR A 177 -25.95 1.61 -6.24
CA THR A 177 -27.39 1.48 -6.02
C THR A 177 -27.75 0.50 -4.92
N ILE A 178 -26.75 -0.19 -4.34
CA ILE A 178 -26.92 -1.20 -3.30
C ILE A 178 -26.45 -0.62 -1.95
N PHE A 179 -27.36 -0.59 -0.98
CA PHE A 179 -27.08 -0.14 0.38
C PHE A 179 -27.44 -1.20 1.44
N ASP A 180 -28.24 -2.21 1.07
CA ASP A 180 -28.69 -3.26 1.98
C ASP A 180 -27.86 -4.54 1.79
N TYR A 181 -27.06 -4.84 2.80
CA TYR A 181 -26.24 -6.03 2.95
C TYR A 181 -26.69 -6.89 4.15
N SER A 182 -27.94 -6.73 4.60
CA SER A 182 -28.53 -7.60 5.64
C SER A 182 -28.71 -9.05 5.17
N SER A 183 -28.58 -9.29 3.87
CA SER A 183 -28.48 -10.61 3.24
C SER A 183 -27.34 -10.59 2.21
N PRO A 184 -26.78 -11.76 1.84
CA PRO A 184 -25.72 -11.81 0.84
C PRO A 184 -26.13 -11.17 -0.50
N VAL A 185 -25.23 -10.38 -1.08
CA VAL A 185 -25.42 -9.68 -2.35
C VAL A 185 -24.55 -10.32 -3.42
N ALA A 186 -25.15 -10.69 -4.55
CA ALA A 186 -24.42 -11.23 -5.69
C ALA A 186 -24.08 -10.13 -6.70
N PHE A 187 -22.82 -10.09 -7.13
CA PHE A 187 -22.36 -9.27 -8.25
C PHE A 187 -21.82 -10.16 -9.36
N THR A 188 -22.01 -9.74 -10.61
CA THR A 188 -21.38 -10.34 -11.78
C THR A 188 -20.39 -9.36 -12.37
N VAL A 189 -19.11 -9.74 -12.40
CA VAL A 189 -18.07 -9.02 -13.12
C VAL A 189 -17.96 -9.61 -14.51
N THR A 190 -18.04 -8.77 -15.54
CA THR A 190 -17.92 -9.16 -16.95
C THR A 190 -16.65 -8.54 -17.53
N ALA A 191 -15.72 -9.39 -17.99
CA ALA A 191 -14.50 -8.99 -18.67
C ALA A 191 -14.78 -8.33 -20.02
N GLU A 192 -13.79 -7.66 -20.61
CA GLU A 192 -13.91 -7.07 -21.95
C GLU A 192 -14.28 -8.12 -23.01
N ASN A 193 -13.77 -9.34 -22.88
CA ASN A 193 -14.04 -10.44 -23.82
C ASN A 193 -15.42 -11.10 -23.59
N GLY A 194 -16.18 -10.67 -22.58
CA GLY A 194 -17.49 -11.20 -22.23
C GLY A 194 -17.49 -12.36 -21.24
N GLU A 195 -16.32 -12.85 -20.78
CA GLU A 195 -16.25 -13.83 -19.71
C GLU A 195 -16.74 -13.24 -18.39
N THR A 196 -17.56 -14.01 -17.66
CA THR A 196 -18.20 -13.53 -16.43
C THR A 196 -17.74 -14.29 -15.20
N LYS A 197 -17.74 -13.61 -14.06
CA LYS A 197 -17.51 -14.21 -12.75
C LYS A 197 -18.49 -13.65 -11.72
N GLU A 198 -19.07 -14.55 -10.95
CA GLU A 198 -19.98 -14.19 -9.86
C GLU A 198 -19.20 -14.04 -8.55
N TYR A 199 -19.57 -13.01 -7.79
CA TYR A 199 -19.06 -12.72 -6.46
C TYR A 199 -20.21 -12.65 -5.48
N LEU A 200 -20.16 -13.45 -4.41
CA LEU A 200 -21.12 -13.40 -3.31
C LEU A 200 -20.52 -12.62 -2.13
N VAL A 201 -21.07 -11.44 -1.89
CA VAL A 201 -20.68 -10.56 -0.78
C VAL A 201 -21.53 -10.88 0.45
N THR A 202 -20.86 -11.16 1.57
CA THR A 202 -21.50 -11.41 2.87
C THR A 202 -20.89 -10.50 3.93
N LEU A 203 -21.73 -9.64 4.52
CA LEU A 203 -21.37 -8.86 5.70
C LEU A 203 -21.97 -9.53 6.95
N ALA A 204 -21.15 -9.70 8.00
CA ALA A 204 -21.59 -10.32 9.24
C ALA A 204 -21.21 -9.45 10.44
N LEU A 205 -22.14 -9.23 11.36
CA LEU A 205 -21.85 -8.52 12.61
C LEU A 205 -20.93 -9.36 13.51
N MET A 206 -20.05 -8.67 14.22
CA MET A 206 -19.31 -9.23 15.35
C MET A 206 -20.16 -9.08 16.61
N ASP A 207 -21.09 -10.00 16.86
CA ASP A 207 -22.04 -9.91 17.97
C ASP A 207 -21.75 -10.90 19.11
N GLU A 208 -20.85 -11.86 18.89
CA GLU A 208 -20.50 -12.89 19.88
C GLU A 208 -19.51 -12.32 20.91
N ASP A 209 -19.78 -12.51 22.21
CA ASP A 209 -18.83 -12.10 23.26
C ASP A 209 -17.55 -12.94 23.20
N PHE A 210 -16.41 -12.25 23.23
CA PHE A 210 -15.09 -12.87 23.31
C PHE A 210 -14.39 -12.45 24.60
N SER A 211 -13.77 -13.42 25.28
CA SER A 211 -12.87 -13.17 26.40
C SER A 211 -11.85 -14.29 26.49
N ASP A 212 -10.57 -13.94 26.34
CA ASP A 212 -9.45 -14.86 26.53
C ASP A 212 -8.21 -14.09 27.02
N GLY A 213 -7.16 -14.79 27.42
CA GLY A 213 -5.88 -14.17 27.74
C GLY A 213 -4.98 -15.07 28.56
N CYS A 214 -3.84 -14.54 28.98
CA CYS A 214 -2.96 -15.25 29.89
C CYS A 214 -3.19 -14.87 31.35
N GLN A 215 -3.64 -15.81 32.18
CA GLN A 215 -3.89 -15.56 33.61
C GLN A 215 -2.79 -16.13 34.53
N ILE A 216 -1.59 -16.38 33.99
CA ILE A 216 -0.46 -16.97 34.73
C ILE A 216 0.40 -15.85 35.32
N SER A 217 0.83 -16.03 36.58
CA SER A 217 1.62 -15.06 37.34
C SER A 217 2.69 -15.77 38.20
N ASP A 218 3.65 -16.40 37.53
CA ASP A 218 4.83 -17.01 38.18
C ASP A 218 6.12 -16.17 38.02
N PHE A 219 6.01 -15.05 37.30
CA PHE A 219 7.09 -14.15 36.95
C PHE A 219 6.64 -12.70 37.08
N SER A 220 7.56 -11.84 37.51
CA SER A 220 7.35 -10.40 37.60
C SER A 220 8.54 -9.68 36.97
N LYS A 221 8.26 -8.89 35.93
CA LYS A 221 9.26 -8.03 35.28
C LYS A 221 9.17 -6.61 35.78
N TRP A 222 10.30 -5.95 35.94
CA TRP A 222 10.34 -4.50 36.19
C TRP A 222 9.48 -3.73 35.18
N PHE A 223 8.63 -2.84 35.70
CA PHE A 223 7.72 -2.01 34.91
C PHE A 223 7.70 -0.58 35.46
N GLY A 224 8.00 0.41 34.61
CA GLY A 224 8.05 1.82 34.98
C GLY A 224 9.48 2.37 35.17
N GLY A 225 9.57 3.43 35.98
CA GLY A 225 10.76 4.24 36.18
C GLY A 225 11.87 3.63 37.04
N ASP A 226 13.06 4.20 36.95
CA ASP A 226 14.21 3.84 37.78
C ASP A 226 14.88 5.13 38.29
N ASP A 227 14.82 5.38 39.60
CA ASP A 227 15.38 6.56 40.26
C ASP A 227 16.69 6.27 41.02
N ARG A 228 17.25 5.08 40.82
CA ARG A 228 18.54 4.72 41.42
C ARG A 228 19.66 5.52 40.78
N ASP A 229 20.64 5.86 41.61
CA ASP A 229 21.89 6.45 41.13
C ASP A 229 22.69 5.36 40.39
N PRO A 230 23.37 5.67 39.26
CA PRO A 230 24.18 4.69 38.54
C PRO A 230 25.25 4.08 39.45
N ASP A 231 25.37 2.74 39.45
CA ASP A 231 26.40 2.07 40.24
C ASP A 231 27.79 2.39 39.65
N PRO A 232 28.73 2.98 40.40
CA PRO A 232 30.07 3.27 39.91
C PRO A 232 30.83 2.02 39.43
N SER A 233 30.49 0.84 39.96
CA SER A 233 31.06 -0.46 39.59
C SER A 233 30.44 -1.01 38.30
N PHE A 234 29.23 -0.56 37.96
CA PHE A 234 28.50 -0.92 36.74
C PHE A 234 27.90 0.36 36.14
N PRO A 235 28.70 1.26 35.54
CA PRO A 235 28.25 2.59 35.12
C PRO A 235 27.18 2.58 34.01
N GLY A 236 26.95 1.43 33.37
CA GLY A 236 25.85 1.18 32.44
C GLY A 236 24.60 0.54 33.06
N ALA A 237 24.70 0.05 34.30
CA ALA A 237 23.59 -0.54 35.04
C ALA A 237 22.90 0.54 35.88
N PHE A 238 21.56 0.48 35.93
CA PHE A 238 20.71 1.36 36.74
C PHE A 238 20.83 2.84 36.40
N LYS A 239 20.83 3.17 35.11
CA LYS A 239 20.59 4.55 34.66
C LYS A 239 19.10 4.89 34.70
N PRO A 240 18.74 6.19 34.85
CA PRO A 240 17.37 6.64 34.66
C PRO A 240 16.79 6.09 33.37
N ARG A 241 15.63 5.45 33.48
CA ARG A 241 14.96 4.77 32.36
C ARG A 241 13.48 4.63 32.65
N ASN A 242 12.74 4.29 31.61
CA ASN A 242 11.38 3.80 31.71
C ASN A 242 11.28 2.44 31.00
N VAL A 243 10.70 1.45 31.66
CA VAL A 243 10.59 0.09 31.14
C VAL A 243 9.13 -0.23 30.85
N GLY A 244 8.85 -0.58 29.60
CA GLY A 244 7.56 -1.08 29.14
C GLY A 244 7.53 -2.61 29.06
N ALA A 245 6.31 -3.16 29.01
CA ALA A 245 6.07 -4.57 28.74
C ALA A 245 5.12 -4.69 27.55
N GLY A 246 5.20 -5.79 26.82
CA GLY A 246 4.37 -6.00 25.64
C GLY A 246 4.07 -7.48 25.40
N GLN A 247 3.00 -7.77 24.67
CA GLN A 247 2.56 -9.11 24.37
C GLN A 247 2.11 -9.19 22.91
N ALA A 248 2.58 -10.21 22.18
CA ALA A 248 2.02 -10.53 20.88
C ALA A 248 0.66 -11.23 21.04
N ILE A 249 -0.28 -10.89 20.16
CA ILE A 249 -1.64 -11.39 20.14
C ILE A 249 -1.97 -11.86 18.72
N ILE A 250 -2.53 -13.06 18.61
CA ILE A 250 -3.08 -13.62 17.38
C ILE A 250 -4.49 -14.12 17.72
N VAL A 251 -5.49 -13.68 16.97
CA VAL A 251 -6.90 -14.08 17.15
C VAL A 251 -7.31 -15.08 16.07
N ASP A 252 -8.12 -16.07 16.43
CA ASP A 252 -8.57 -17.10 15.48
C ASP A 252 -9.72 -16.65 14.56
N LYS A 253 -10.39 -15.56 14.92
CA LYS A 253 -11.44 -14.90 14.15
C LYS A 253 -11.26 -13.38 14.29
N ASP A 254 -11.71 -12.63 13.28
CA ASP A 254 -11.79 -11.18 13.36
C ASP A 254 -12.43 -10.75 14.68
N LEU A 255 -11.78 -9.81 15.38
CA LEU A 255 -12.17 -9.37 16.72
C LEU A 255 -12.22 -7.85 16.77
N TYR A 256 -13.34 -7.31 17.26
CA TYR A 256 -13.43 -5.95 17.75
C TYR A 256 -13.09 -5.92 19.25
N PRO A 257 -11.87 -5.48 19.64
CA PRO A 257 -11.50 -5.46 21.05
C PRO A 257 -12.21 -4.31 21.76
N THR A 258 -12.77 -4.59 22.93
CA THR A 258 -13.41 -3.57 23.78
C THR A 258 -12.61 -3.30 25.05
N LYS A 259 -11.80 -4.26 25.51
CA LYS A 259 -10.99 -4.11 26.72
C LYS A 259 -9.70 -4.90 26.62
N PHE A 260 -8.61 -4.30 27.07
CA PHE A 260 -7.34 -4.99 27.29
C PHE A 260 -6.89 -4.81 28.73
N GLY A 261 -6.78 -5.89 29.48
CA GLY A 261 -6.36 -5.89 30.87
C GLY A 261 -4.94 -6.38 31.04
N ILE A 262 -4.14 -5.71 31.85
CA ILE A 262 -2.81 -6.15 32.31
C ILE A 262 -2.85 -6.45 33.81
N PHE A 263 -1.84 -7.12 34.34
CA PHE A 263 -1.73 -7.37 35.79
C PHE A 263 -0.41 -6.85 36.35
N LEU A 264 -0.49 -5.98 37.36
CA LEU A 264 0.67 -5.39 38.04
C LEU A 264 0.84 -5.94 39.45
N SER A 265 2.09 -6.16 39.88
CA SER A 265 2.45 -6.90 41.10
C SER A 265 2.03 -6.22 42.40
N GLY A 266 2.03 -4.90 42.45
CA GLY A 266 1.94 -4.14 43.70
C GLY A 266 1.97 -2.63 43.48
N PRO A 267 2.10 -1.84 44.56
CA PRO A 267 2.25 -0.39 44.46
C PRO A 267 3.46 0.03 43.65
N PHE A 268 3.41 1.24 43.10
CA PHE A 268 4.57 1.87 42.50
C PHE A 268 5.48 2.42 43.60
N LEU A 269 6.76 2.09 43.54
CA LEU A 269 7.75 2.41 44.57
C LEU A 269 8.94 3.14 43.95
N SER A 270 9.50 4.11 44.67
CA SER A 270 10.86 4.60 44.44
C SER A 270 11.84 3.47 44.76
N SER A 271 12.73 3.14 43.82
CA SER A 271 13.77 2.13 44.07
C SER A 271 14.97 2.66 44.84
N LYS A 272 15.10 3.98 44.93
CA LYS A 272 16.10 4.64 45.75
C LYS A 272 15.83 4.50 47.25
N ASN A 273 14.58 4.59 47.68
CA ASN A 273 14.23 4.65 49.12
C ASN A 273 13.02 3.80 49.53
N ASN A 274 12.41 3.05 48.60
CA ASN A 274 11.25 2.19 48.84
C ASN A 274 9.98 2.94 49.28
N THR A 275 9.86 4.23 48.94
CA THR A 275 8.66 5.04 49.22
C THR A 275 7.57 4.73 48.19
N VAL A 276 6.34 4.54 48.68
CA VAL A 276 5.14 4.34 47.85
C VAL A 276 4.76 5.65 47.16
N TYR A 277 4.49 5.56 45.86
CA TYR A 277 3.89 6.64 45.09
C TYR A 277 2.41 6.77 45.44
N ILE A 278 1.97 7.98 45.81
CA ILE A 278 0.63 8.23 46.38
C ILE A 278 -0.22 9.19 45.53
N GLU A 279 0.21 9.47 44.30
CA GLU A 279 -0.55 10.26 43.34
C GLU A 279 -1.05 9.38 42.20
N ASP A 280 -2.01 9.89 41.43
CA ASP A 280 -2.51 9.22 40.24
C ASP A 280 -1.39 9.00 39.22
N LEU A 281 -1.45 7.88 38.51
CA LEU A 281 -0.52 7.51 37.44
C LEU A 281 -1.29 7.33 36.14
N GLU A 282 -0.63 7.56 35.01
CA GLU A 282 -1.21 7.34 33.68
C GLU A 282 -0.38 6.28 32.94
N LEU A 283 -1.03 5.23 32.47
CA LEU A 283 -0.42 4.25 31.59
C LEU A 283 -0.88 4.46 30.15
N ASN A 284 0.02 4.20 29.21
CA ASN A 284 -0.28 4.13 27.79
C ASN A 284 -0.24 2.66 27.33
N LEU A 285 -1.12 2.33 26.40
CA LEU A 285 -1.15 1.08 25.64
C LEU A 285 -1.09 1.45 24.16
N ASP A 286 -0.06 0.99 23.45
CA ASP A 286 -0.03 1.01 22.00
C ASP A 286 -0.41 -0.36 21.45
N ILE A 287 -1.24 -0.37 20.42
CA ILE A 287 -1.55 -1.52 19.60
C ILE A 287 -0.81 -1.34 18.28
N ARG A 288 -0.02 -2.35 17.91
CA ARG A 288 0.92 -2.29 16.81
C ARG A 288 0.71 -3.41 15.81
N GLU A 289 1.05 -3.12 14.57
CA GLU A 289 1.17 -4.10 13.50
C GLU A 289 2.42 -4.96 13.65
N GLU A 290 2.54 -6.00 12.83
CA GLU A 290 3.69 -6.91 12.88
C GLU A 290 5.04 -6.23 12.57
N ASP A 291 5.03 -5.13 11.81
CA ASP A 291 6.21 -4.30 11.56
C ASP A 291 6.56 -3.35 12.72
N GLY A 292 5.73 -3.31 13.77
CA GLY A 292 5.90 -2.49 14.95
C GLY A 292 5.29 -1.09 14.87
N SER A 293 4.71 -0.71 13.73
CA SER A 293 4.00 0.57 13.58
C SER A 293 2.79 0.63 14.50
N ILE A 294 2.59 1.77 15.17
CA ILE A 294 1.45 2.00 16.06
C ILE A 294 0.22 2.29 15.20
N ILE A 295 -0.83 1.49 15.36
CA ILE A 295 -2.12 1.71 14.67
C ILE A 295 -3.13 2.43 15.54
N LYS A 296 -3.12 2.17 16.86
CA LYS A 296 -4.00 2.80 17.83
C LYS A 296 -3.31 2.83 19.20
N SER A 297 -3.72 3.78 20.04
CA SER A 297 -3.30 3.84 21.43
C SER A 297 -4.47 4.14 22.36
N ALA A 298 -4.39 3.63 23.59
CA ALA A 298 -5.33 3.92 24.66
C ALA A 298 -4.57 4.29 25.94
N ARG A 299 -5.25 5.01 26.83
CA ARG A 299 -4.69 5.42 28.12
C ARG A 299 -5.61 5.06 29.26
N VAL A 300 -5.03 4.83 30.43
CA VAL A 300 -5.77 4.58 31.66
C VAL A 300 -5.12 5.31 32.81
N THR A 301 -5.96 5.94 33.64
CA THR A 301 -5.51 6.55 34.90
C THR A 301 -5.67 5.53 36.03
N ILE A 302 -4.56 5.21 36.68
CA ILE A 302 -4.54 4.45 37.93
C ILE A 302 -4.69 5.43 39.09
N LYS A 303 -5.75 5.27 39.88
CA LYS A 303 -6.00 6.11 41.05
C LYS A 303 -5.16 5.67 42.25
N ALA A 304 -4.62 6.62 42.99
CA ALA A 304 -3.94 6.34 44.24
C ALA A 304 -4.91 6.14 45.43
N PRO A 305 -4.55 5.30 46.42
CA PRO A 305 -3.41 4.38 46.42
C PRO A 305 -3.67 3.19 45.48
N PHE A 306 -2.62 2.72 44.79
CA PHE A 306 -2.66 1.51 44.00
C PHE A 306 -1.86 0.42 44.71
N ASP A 307 -2.52 -0.69 45.06
CA ASP A 307 -1.89 -1.80 45.80
C ASP A 307 -1.47 -2.98 44.89
N GLY A 308 -1.57 -2.81 43.56
CA GLY A 308 -1.41 -3.88 42.58
C GLY A 308 -2.75 -4.45 42.09
N GLY A 309 -2.67 -5.35 41.12
CA GLY A 309 -3.82 -6.02 40.52
C GLY A 309 -4.04 -5.67 39.05
N ARG A 310 -5.25 -5.98 38.57
CA ARG A 310 -5.62 -5.78 37.18
C ARG A 310 -5.86 -4.31 36.87
N VAL A 311 -5.31 -3.86 35.74
CA VAL A 311 -5.55 -2.55 35.14
C VAL A 311 -6.14 -2.77 33.76
N ASP A 312 -7.37 -2.30 33.55
CA ASP A 312 -8.11 -2.47 32.31
C ASP A 312 -8.07 -1.18 31.47
N PHE A 313 -7.60 -1.28 30.24
CA PHE A 313 -7.72 -0.26 29.21
C PHE A 313 -9.05 -0.42 28.48
N ASP A 314 -9.83 0.66 28.38
CA ASP A 314 -10.96 0.73 27.46
C ASP A 314 -10.43 1.01 26.05
N VAL A 315 -10.68 0.07 25.14
CA VAL A 315 -10.25 0.14 23.74
C VAL A 315 -11.44 0.12 22.78
N SER A 316 -12.68 0.18 23.29
CA SER A 316 -13.90 0.14 22.48
C SER A 316 -13.98 1.32 21.51
N SER A 317 -13.60 2.52 21.95
CA SER A 317 -13.66 3.71 21.10
C SER A 317 -12.62 3.74 19.97
N LEU A 318 -11.69 2.77 19.90
CA LEU A 318 -10.62 2.78 18.90
C LEU A 318 -11.12 2.43 17.49
N SER A 319 -12.32 1.84 17.37
CA SER A 319 -12.88 1.34 16.10
C SER A 319 -11.88 0.45 15.37
N LEU A 320 -11.27 -0.46 16.11
CA LEU A 320 -10.21 -1.35 15.65
C LEU A 320 -10.78 -2.73 15.32
N ILE A 321 -10.34 -3.34 14.23
CA ILE A 321 -10.59 -4.76 13.94
C ILE A 321 -9.23 -5.47 13.93
N LEU A 322 -9.06 -6.43 14.82
CA LEU A 322 -7.93 -7.36 14.76
C LEU A 322 -8.31 -8.47 13.78
N LYS A 323 -7.60 -8.56 12.66
CA LYS A 323 -7.86 -9.57 11.64
C LYS A 323 -7.42 -10.96 12.10
N GLU A 324 -8.19 -11.98 11.72
CA GLU A 324 -7.87 -13.37 12.05
C GLU A 324 -6.46 -13.76 11.59
N LYS A 325 -5.79 -14.58 12.39
CA LYS A 325 -4.45 -15.15 12.13
C LYS A 325 -3.34 -14.13 11.89
N ARG A 326 -3.62 -12.84 12.06
CA ARG A 326 -2.63 -11.76 12.01
C ARG A 326 -2.06 -11.51 13.39
N LYS A 327 -0.77 -11.20 13.42
CA LYS A 327 -0.05 -10.88 14.65
C LYS A 327 -0.11 -9.37 14.92
N TYR A 328 -0.49 -9.03 16.13
CA TYR A 328 -0.46 -7.67 16.67
C TYR A 328 0.37 -7.64 17.95
N TYR A 329 1.00 -6.50 18.25
CA TYR A 329 1.66 -6.30 19.54
C TYR A 329 0.90 -5.29 20.39
N PHE A 330 0.61 -5.68 21.62
CA PHE A 330 0.04 -4.81 22.64
C PHE A 330 1.16 -4.43 23.58
N THR A 331 1.63 -3.19 23.53
CA THR A 331 2.76 -2.69 24.34
C THR A 331 2.29 -1.63 25.31
N TRP A 332 2.52 -1.81 26.61
CA TRP A 332 2.11 -0.88 27.65
C TRP A 332 3.29 -0.34 28.46
N TYR A 333 3.15 0.88 28.94
CA TYR A 333 4.18 1.56 29.72
C TYR A 333 3.61 2.70 30.57
N LEU A 334 4.37 3.08 31.60
CA LEU A 334 4.07 4.23 32.45
C LEU A 334 4.42 5.53 31.71
N LEU A 335 3.48 6.46 31.58
CA LEU A 335 3.80 7.79 31.05
C LEU A 335 4.72 8.54 32.01
N ASP A 336 5.69 9.26 31.45
CA ASP A 336 6.73 9.97 32.22
C ASP A 336 7.54 9.09 33.20
N GLY A 337 7.60 7.77 32.98
CA GLY A 337 8.16 6.85 33.97
C GLY A 337 9.58 7.19 34.43
N GLU A 338 10.47 7.64 33.55
CA GLU A 338 11.82 8.07 33.93
C GLU A 338 11.80 9.29 34.86
N ARG A 339 10.94 10.27 34.60
CA ARG A 339 10.77 11.47 35.45
C ARG A 339 10.16 11.11 36.80
N LEU A 340 9.17 10.21 36.80
CA LEU A 340 8.50 9.76 38.01
C LEU A 340 9.43 8.91 38.87
N GLY A 341 10.27 8.09 38.25
CA GLY A 341 11.28 7.29 38.95
C GLY A 341 10.69 6.16 39.79
N VAL A 342 9.43 5.78 39.54
CA VAL A 342 8.72 4.75 40.30
C VAL A 342 8.38 3.55 39.44
N ASN A 343 8.44 2.36 40.02
CA ASN A 343 8.16 1.11 39.33
C ASN A 343 7.33 0.15 40.18
N THR A 344 6.75 -0.81 39.47
CA THR A 344 6.17 -2.03 40.02
C THR A 344 6.64 -3.21 39.16
N GLY A 345 5.97 -4.35 39.28
CA GLY A 345 6.17 -5.48 38.38
C GLY A 345 5.02 -5.64 37.39
N SER A 346 5.31 -5.94 36.13
CA SER A 346 4.35 -6.51 35.18
C SER A 346 4.41 -8.03 35.30
N GLN A 347 3.28 -8.66 35.65
CA GLN A 347 3.21 -10.08 35.94
C GLN A 347 3.10 -10.92 34.66
N GLY A 348 3.53 -12.18 34.73
CA GLY A 348 3.44 -13.13 33.62
C GLY A 348 3.96 -14.51 33.96
N ARG A 349 4.31 -15.25 32.91
CA ARG A 349 4.95 -16.56 32.92
C ARG A 349 6.40 -16.48 32.47
N ASN A 350 7.31 -17.07 33.23
CA ASN A 350 8.77 -17.01 33.01
C ASN A 350 9.29 -17.82 31.80
N ILE A 351 8.40 -18.41 31.00
CA ILE A 351 8.75 -19.26 29.88
C ILE A 351 7.84 -18.91 28.72
N ASP A 352 8.44 -18.66 27.56
CA ASP A 352 7.70 -18.68 26.32
C ASP A 352 7.35 -20.12 25.95
N ASP A 353 6.06 -20.42 26.04
CA ASP A 353 5.51 -21.75 25.82
C ASP A 353 4.39 -21.63 24.80
N THR A 354 4.74 -21.90 23.54
CA THR A 354 3.83 -21.81 22.40
C THR A 354 2.70 -22.85 22.47
N SER A 355 2.79 -23.84 23.38
CA SER A 355 1.69 -24.78 23.64
C SER A 355 0.54 -24.16 24.42
N LEU A 356 0.68 -22.92 24.91
CA LEU A 356 -0.36 -22.21 25.69
C LEU A 356 -1.44 -21.55 24.84
N GLY A 357 -1.50 -21.84 23.54
CA GLY A 357 -2.50 -21.27 22.63
C GLY A 357 -2.45 -19.74 22.66
N PHE A 358 -3.59 -19.11 22.97
CA PHE A 358 -3.74 -17.65 22.96
C PHE A 358 -2.73 -16.91 23.87
N CYS A 359 -2.28 -17.53 24.97
CA CYS A 359 -1.25 -16.95 25.84
C CYS A 359 0.17 -17.05 25.23
N GLY A 360 0.46 -18.09 24.44
CA GLY A 360 1.80 -18.52 24.04
C GLY A 360 2.35 -17.84 22.79
N ASN A 361 2.22 -16.52 22.68
CA ASN A 361 2.59 -15.78 21.48
C ASN A 361 3.88 -14.95 21.64
N GLY A 362 4.44 -14.88 22.86
CA GLY A 362 5.68 -14.17 23.14
C GLY A 362 5.49 -12.75 23.67
N GLY A 363 6.25 -12.44 24.71
CA GLY A 363 6.29 -11.16 25.40
C GLY A 363 7.54 -10.34 25.07
N PHE A 364 7.39 -9.03 25.16
CA PHE A 364 8.36 -8.02 24.75
C PHE A 364 8.68 -7.06 25.89
N CYS A 365 9.83 -6.42 25.80
CA CYS A 365 10.28 -5.40 26.72
C CYS A 365 10.83 -4.21 25.94
N GLY A 366 10.40 -3.01 26.28
CA GLY A 366 11.02 -1.78 25.81
C GLY A 366 11.75 -1.09 26.96
N THR A 367 12.89 -0.45 26.69
CA THR A 367 13.54 0.46 27.65
C THR A 367 13.86 1.77 26.98
N SER A 368 13.22 2.86 27.40
CA SER A 368 13.55 4.21 26.94
C SER A 368 14.41 4.95 27.95
N ARG A 369 15.25 5.86 27.44
CA ARG A 369 16.07 6.78 28.23
C ARG A 369 16.12 8.14 27.57
N LYS A 370 15.93 9.19 28.36
CA LYS A 370 16.05 10.58 27.89
C LYS A 370 17.45 10.91 27.40
N GLU A 371 18.49 10.36 28.05
CA GLU A 371 19.89 10.56 27.64
C GLU A 371 20.22 9.94 26.27
N GLU A 372 19.46 8.92 25.85
CA GLU A 372 19.61 8.26 24.55
C GLU A 372 18.63 8.81 23.51
N ASN A 373 17.80 9.80 23.89
CA ASN A 373 16.71 10.35 23.06
C ASN A 373 15.79 9.26 22.50
N SER A 374 15.52 8.22 23.31
CA SER A 374 14.64 7.10 22.94
C SER A 374 13.27 7.23 23.61
N SER A 375 12.26 6.62 22.98
CA SER A 375 10.87 6.62 23.45
C SER A 375 10.30 5.20 23.38
N LEU A 376 9.40 4.84 24.30
CA LEU A 376 8.66 3.55 24.24
C LEU A 376 7.67 3.49 23.06
N GLU A 377 7.45 4.60 22.37
CA GLU A 377 6.74 4.62 21.08
C GLU A 377 7.58 4.01 19.95
N ASN A 378 8.91 4.08 20.06
CA ASN A 378 9.84 3.59 19.06
C ASN A 378 9.93 2.06 19.07
N TRP A 379 9.71 1.40 17.93
CA TRP A 379 9.71 -0.06 17.86
C TRP A 379 11.10 -0.69 18.05
N GLU A 380 12.16 -0.02 17.59
CA GLU A 380 13.53 -0.55 17.58
C GLU A 380 14.12 -0.81 18.97
N ILE A 381 13.50 -0.29 20.03
CA ILE A 381 13.93 -0.52 21.41
C ILE A 381 13.15 -1.64 22.10
N TRP A 382 12.19 -2.26 21.42
CA TRP A 382 11.43 -3.40 21.92
C TRP A 382 12.13 -4.71 21.57
N GLU A 383 12.44 -5.49 22.59
CA GLU A 383 13.12 -6.77 22.47
C GLU A 383 12.20 -7.90 22.91
N PHE A 384 12.20 -9.00 22.15
CA PHE A 384 11.58 -10.25 22.58
C PHE A 384 12.25 -10.76 23.85
N TRP A 385 11.45 -11.11 24.86
CA TRP A 385 11.95 -11.39 26.21
C TRP A 385 11.74 -12.85 26.66
N GLY A 386 11.19 -13.72 25.81
CA GLY A 386 11.05 -15.15 26.13
C GLY A 386 10.12 -15.46 27.31
N VAL A 387 9.14 -14.57 27.56
CA VAL A 387 8.12 -14.67 28.62
C VAL A 387 6.75 -14.48 28.00
N ASN A 388 5.66 -14.83 28.70
CA ASN A 388 4.30 -14.45 28.31
C ASN A 388 3.66 -13.65 29.44
N PHE A 389 3.29 -12.39 29.20
CA PHE A 389 2.73 -11.54 30.25
C PHE A 389 1.29 -11.94 30.58
N ASN A 390 0.86 -11.60 31.79
CA ASN A 390 -0.52 -11.73 32.21
C ASN A 390 -1.35 -10.64 31.54
N PHE A 391 -2.32 -11.05 30.72
CA PHE A 391 -3.23 -10.15 30.06
C PHE A 391 -4.63 -10.76 29.93
N ARG A 392 -5.62 -9.93 29.64
CA ARG A 392 -6.96 -10.34 29.22
C ARG A 392 -7.41 -9.46 28.07
N LEU A 393 -7.87 -10.09 27.00
CA LEU A 393 -8.50 -9.40 25.88
C LEU A 393 -9.99 -9.75 25.90
N GLU A 394 -10.83 -8.72 25.93
CA GLU A 394 -12.28 -8.85 25.76
C GLU A 394 -12.72 -8.08 24.53
N GLY A 395 -13.76 -8.56 23.87
CA GLY A 395 -14.28 -7.92 22.69
C GLY A 395 -15.47 -8.65 22.11
N LYS A 396 -15.69 -8.43 20.82
CA LYS A 396 -16.77 -9.02 20.05
C LYS A 396 -16.21 -9.69 18.81
N GLN A 397 -16.56 -10.96 18.63
CA GLN A 397 -16.18 -11.73 17.44
C GLN A 397 -17.28 -11.78 16.43
#